data_AF-A0A2M6WY60-F1
#
_entry.id   AF-A0A2M6WY60-F1
#
_cell.length_a   1.000
_cell.length_b   1.000
_cell.length_c   1.000
_cell.angle_alpha   90.00
_cell.angle_beta   90.00
_cell.angle_gamma   90.00
#
_symmetry.space_group_name_H-M   'P 1'
#
loop_
_entity.id
_entity.type
_entity.pdbx_description
1 polymer ?
#
loop_
_entity_poly.entity_id
_entity_poly.type
_entity_poly.pdbx_seq_one_letter_code
_entity_poly.pdbx_strand_id
1 'polypeptide(L)'
;MRLSIAAAPLYYGSNMHEIVLAADHNGFEMKRAVQRWLEAAGYTVIDAGARQLDPKDDYPDIAFAAGRQIAADPARRGIMFCGSGVGMAVAANKVCGILAATIHDPSLARAAQRDDNINVLALGADYIDLDTAKSVIDAWLQTPFSGAVRHRRRIKKIGDYEQAHGCSCDSCRVIDARVDRPEVVPAILRPTFAEIATDWNAVVRHAEHVQIDITDGIFAGTGTFRDLIQFRQLPAAQKIELHLMVHDPLSYRDAIRKLAPARCVFHVEAFPDARAVQDLYDELRRVPGIALGLAINPTTPLTALDPVIDAIDYILFMGYEPGQANQPLQPDVLKNISTFQQQHGHVPIAVDGHVTRKTIPDYLRAGAKILCANTAIFGIGDPAENIRILRTIALTISAKG
;
A
#
# COMPACT_ATOMS: atom_id res chain seq x y z
N MET A 1 -17.97 -9.05 -56.54
CA MET A 1 -16.70 -8.38 -56.18
C MET A 1 -16.98 -7.47 -55.00
N ARG A 2 -16.89 -8.01 -53.77
CA ARG A 2 -17.14 -7.27 -52.51
C ARG A 2 -15.80 -6.74 -52.02
N LEU A 3 -15.68 -5.41 -51.92
CA LEU A 3 -14.52 -4.75 -51.32
C LEU A 3 -14.56 -4.97 -49.81
N SER A 4 -13.53 -5.64 -49.31
CA SER A 4 -13.27 -5.91 -47.90
C SER A 4 -12.87 -4.60 -47.20
N ILE A 5 -13.64 -4.20 -46.19
CA ILE A 5 -13.23 -3.19 -45.22
C ILE A 5 -12.22 -3.89 -44.30
N ALA A 6 -10.95 -3.53 -44.44
CA ALA A 6 -9.91 -3.99 -43.53
C ALA A 6 -10.15 -3.38 -42.14
N ALA A 7 -10.58 -4.22 -41.19
CA ALA A 7 -10.68 -3.88 -39.79
C ALA A 7 -9.28 -3.56 -39.22
N ALA A 8 -9.20 -2.46 -38.47
CA ALA A 8 -8.00 -2.03 -37.76
C ALA A 8 -7.51 -3.10 -36.77
N PRO A 9 -6.19 -3.26 -36.56
CA PRO A 9 -5.68 -4.25 -35.62
C PRO A 9 -5.95 -3.80 -34.18
N LEU A 10 -6.77 -4.61 -33.50
CA LEU A 10 -7.05 -4.56 -32.07
C LEU A 10 -5.76 -4.80 -31.27
N TYR A 11 -5.15 -3.72 -30.75
CA TYR A 11 -4.28 -3.75 -29.58
C TYR A 11 -4.98 -3.05 -28.41
N TYR A 12 -6.15 -3.58 -28.01
CA TYR A 12 -6.75 -3.24 -26.71
C TYR A 12 -6.36 -4.31 -25.71
N GLY A 13 -5.25 -4.07 -25.01
CA GLY A 13 -5.01 -4.69 -23.71
C GLY A 13 -5.94 -4.05 -22.70
N SER A 14 -6.79 -4.85 -22.07
CA SER A 14 -7.72 -4.47 -21.02
C SER A 14 -7.06 -3.71 -19.87
N ASN A 15 -7.20 -2.38 -19.87
CA ASN A 15 -7.30 -1.55 -18.69
C ASN A 15 -8.18 -0.36 -19.11
N MET A 16 -9.47 -0.38 -18.74
CA MET A 16 -10.28 0.84 -18.83
C MET A 16 -9.72 1.80 -17.79
N HIS A 17 -8.88 2.74 -18.22
CA HIS A 17 -8.33 3.76 -17.33
C HIS A 17 -9.46 4.68 -16.89
N GLU A 18 -9.74 4.71 -15.59
CA GLU A 18 -10.54 5.76 -14.98
C GLU A 18 -9.74 7.08 -15.06
N ILE A 19 -10.29 8.07 -15.76
CA ILE A 19 -9.70 9.39 -15.92
C ILE A 19 -10.34 10.34 -14.93
N VAL A 20 -9.57 10.82 -13.97
CA VAL A 20 -9.98 11.84 -13.01
C VAL A 20 -9.77 13.21 -13.64
N LEU A 21 -10.85 13.97 -13.81
CA LEU A 21 -10.82 15.34 -14.30
C LEU A 21 -11.02 16.34 -13.17
N ALA A 22 -10.25 17.42 -13.18
CA ALA A 22 -10.39 18.49 -12.21
C ALA A 22 -10.08 19.86 -12.83
N ALA A 23 -10.80 20.89 -12.41
CA ALA A 23 -10.57 22.25 -12.87
C ALA A 23 -11.08 23.28 -11.87
N ASP A 24 -10.38 24.41 -11.77
CA ASP A 24 -10.88 25.66 -11.20
C ASP A 24 -11.77 26.39 -12.22
N HIS A 25 -12.26 27.58 -11.86
CA HIS A 25 -13.13 28.38 -12.72
C HIS A 25 -12.53 28.69 -14.09
N ASN A 26 -11.21 28.89 -14.17
CA ASN A 26 -10.53 29.18 -15.44
C ASN A 26 -10.48 27.94 -16.35
N GLY A 27 -10.33 26.75 -15.76
CA GLY A 27 -10.30 25.49 -16.51
C GLY A 27 -11.67 24.85 -16.77
N PHE A 28 -12.76 25.37 -16.18
CA PHE A 28 -14.05 24.70 -16.09
C PHE A 28 -14.64 24.30 -17.46
N GLU A 29 -14.68 25.23 -18.41
CA GLU A 29 -15.23 24.98 -19.75
C GLU A 29 -14.38 23.98 -20.54
N MET A 30 -13.05 24.09 -20.45
CA MET A 30 -12.12 23.15 -21.08
C MET A 30 -12.32 21.73 -20.52
N LYS A 31 -12.43 21.58 -19.19
CA LYS A 31 -12.71 20.30 -18.52
C LYS A 31 -14.00 19.67 -19.05
N ARG A 32 -15.07 20.44 -19.14
CA ARG A 32 -16.39 19.98 -19.64
C ARG A 32 -16.34 19.54 -21.10
N ALA A 33 -15.58 20.26 -21.93
CA ALA A 33 -15.38 19.89 -23.32
C ALA A 33 -14.56 18.58 -23.46
N VAL A 34 -13.48 18.46 -22.69
CA VAL A 34 -12.63 17.26 -22.66
C VAL A 34 -13.38 16.06 -22.09
N GLN A 35 -14.18 16.23 -21.03
CA GLN A 35 -15.01 15.19 -20.45
C GLN A 35 -15.90 14.53 -21.52
N ARG A 36 -16.68 15.34 -22.26
CA ARG A 36 -17.56 14.85 -23.32
C ARG A 36 -16.79 14.09 -24.41
N TRP A 37 -15.61 14.59 -24.77
CA TRP A 37 -14.76 13.95 -25.77
C TRP A 37 -14.20 12.60 -25.28
N LEU A 38 -13.72 12.51 -24.04
CA LEU A 38 -13.23 11.27 -23.45
C LEU A 38 -14.33 10.22 -23.27
N GLU A 39 -15.50 10.63 -22.78
CA GLU A 39 -16.68 9.75 -22.66
C GLU A 39 -17.11 9.23 -24.04
N ALA A 40 -17.12 10.09 -25.07
CA ALA A 40 -17.40 9.67 -26.45
C ALA A 40 -16.33 8.72 -27.03
N ALA A 41 -15.09 8.82 -26.55
CA ALA A 41 -14.00 7.91 -26.89
C ALA A 41 -14.00 6.60 -26.06
N GLY A 42 -14.94 6.43 -25.12
CA GLY A 42 -15.12 5.22 -24.34
C GLY A 42 -14.35 5.14 -23.02
N TYR A 43 -13.79 6.25 -22.53
CA TYR A 43 -13.14 6.32 -21.22
C TYR A 43 -14.16 6.48 -20.10
N THR A 44 -13.91 5.85 -18.95
CA THR A 44 -14.64 6.13 -17.71
C THR A 44 -14.08 7.40 -17.08
N VAL A 45 -14.90 8.44 -16.97
CA VAL A 45 -14.48 9.74 -16.42
C VAL A 45 -15.04 9.95 -15.01
N ILE A 46 -14.18 10.36 -14.09
CA ILE A 46 -14.52 10.79 -12.73
C ILE A 46 -14.33 12.31 -12.66
N ASP A 47 -15.41 13.07 -12.54
CA ASP A 47 -15.31 14.52 -12.32
C ASP A 47 -15.07 14.81 -10.82
N ALA A 48 -13.81 15.13 -10.49
CA ALA A 48 -13.35 15.50 -9.15
C ALA A 48 -13.18 17.02 -8.97
N GLY A 49 -13.56 17.82 -9.97
CA GLY A 49 -13.53 19.28 -9.90
C GLY A 49 -14.89 19.90 -9.56
N ALA A 50 -14.97 21.23 -9.69
CA ALA A 50 -16.23 21.95 -9.49
C ALA A 50 -17.30 21.47 -10.49
N ARG A 51 -18.53 21.22 -10.00
CA ARG A 51 -19.68 20.83 -10.85
C ARG A 51 -20.42 22.03 -11.45
N GLN A 52 -20.16 23.21 -10.90
CA GLN A 52 -20.68 24.49 -11.35
C GLN A 52 -19.53 25.49 -11.37
N LEU A 53 -19.63 26.51 -12.21
CA LEU A 53 -18.64 27.58 -12.26
C LEU A 53 -18.74 28.43 -10.99
N ASP A 54 -17.67 28.48 -10.20
CA ASP A 54 -17.53 29.36 -9.06
C ASP A 54 -16.29 30.26 -9.24
N PRO A 55 -16.46 31.55 -9.59
CA PRO A 55 -15.32 32.47 -9.80
C PRO A 55 -14.43 32.69 -8.57
N LYS A 56 -14.81 32.17 -7.40
CA LYS A 56 -14.04 32.28 -6.16
C LYS A 56 -13.33 30.99 -5.77
N ASP A 57 -13.40 29.94 -6.61
CA ASP A 57 -12.69 28.71 -6.32
C ASP A 57 -11.17 28.87 -6.47
N ASP A 58 -10.45 28.13 -5.63
CA ASP A 58 -8.99 28.14 -5.58
C ASP A 58 -8.47 26.78 -6.06
N TYR A 59 -7.60 26.81 -7.09
CA TYR A 59 -7.06 25.61 -7.70
C TYR A 59 -6.39 24.61 -6.72
N PRO A 60 -5.72 25.01 -5.61
CA PRO A 60 -5.09 24.05 -4.71
C PRO A 60 -6.07 23.04 -4.10
N ASP A 61 -7.25 23.50 -3.66
CA ASP A 61 -8.23 22.62 -3.00
C ASP A 61 -8.71 21.52 -3.95
N ILE A 62 -8.95 21.91 -5.20
CA ILE A 62 -9.37 21.02 -6.28
C ILE A 62 -8.23 20.07 -6.67
N ALA A 63 -7.00 20.58 -6.81
CA ALA A 63 -5.82 19.78 -7.12
C ALA A 63 -5.53 18.73 -6.04
N PHE A 64 -5.63 19.08 -4.76
CA PHE A 64 -5.42 18.15 -3.66
C PHE A 64 -6.50 17.07 -3.60
N ALA A 65 -7.77 17.44 -3.78
CA ALA A 65 -8.87 16.49 -3.77
C ALA A 65 -8.76 15.47 -4.92
N ALA A 66 -8.50 15.93 -6.13
CA ALA A 66 -8.30 15.06 -7.29
C ALA A 66 -7.00 14.25 -7.17
N GLY A 67 -5.91 14.87 -6.70
CA GLY A 67 -4.63 14.20 -6.46
C GLY A 67 -4.77 13.02 -5.51
N ARG A 68 -5.51 13.16 -4.40
CA ARG A 68 -5.75 12.03 -3.47
C ARG A 68 -6.50 10.87 -4.13
N GLN A 69 -7.50 11.16 -4.97
CA GLN A 69 -8.25 10.11 -5.69
C GLN A 69 -7.38 9.37 -6.71
N ILE A 70 -6.46 10.07 -7.37
CA ILE A 70 -5.52 9.50 -8.34
C ILE A 70 -4.44 8.67 -7.61
N ALA A 71 -3.90 9.18 -6.51
CA ALA A 71 -2.89 8.47 -5.71
C ALA A 71 -3.44 7.19 -5.06
N ALA A 72 -4.73 7.17 -4.71
CA ALA A 72 -5.38 6.02 -4.09
C ALA A 72 -5.52 4.80 -5.02
N ASP A 73 -5.46 4.98 -6.34
CA ASP A 73 -5.53 3.87 -7.31
C ASP A 73 -4.48 4.06 -8.43
N PRO A 74 -3.41 3.25 -8.46
CA PRO A 74 -2.38 3.32 -9.50
C PRO A 74 -2.88 3.12 -10.95
N ALA A 75 -4.08 2.56 -11.13
CA ALA A 75 -4.71 2.41 -12.44
C ALA A 75 -5.30 3.73 -12.97
N ARG A 76 -5.59 4.70 -12.08
CA ARG A 76 -6.15 6.01 -12.44
C ARG A 76 -5.13 6.92 -13.11
N ARG A 77 -5.65 7.84 -13.90
CA ARG A 77 -4.91 8.93 -14.54
C ARG A 77 -5.63 10.24 -14.31
N GLY A 78 -4.89 11.31 -14.10
CA GLY A 78 -5.44 12.65 -13.86
C GLY A 78 -5.23 13.58 -15.04
N ILE A 79 -6.24 14.39 -15.34
CA ILE A 79 -6.10 15.57 -16.21
C ILE A 79 -6.67 16.78 -15.46
N MET A 80 -5.84 17.78 -15.21
CA MET A 80 -6.20 18.96 -14.43
C MET A 80 -6.09 20.23 -15.27
N PHE A 81 -7.02 21.17 -15.07
CA PHE A 81 -7.05 22.43 -15.80
C PHE A 81 -7.07 23.62 -14.84
N CYS A 82 -6.26 24.63 -15.13
CA CYS A 82 -6.50 25.99 -14.68
C CYS A 82 -6.08 26.96 -15.79
N GLY A 83 -6.07 28.27 -15.53
CA GLY A 83 -5.66 29.25 -16.54
C GLY A 83 -4.32 28.89 -17.20
N SER A 84 -3.26 28.69 -16.41
CA SER A 84 -1.93 28.29 -16.90
C SER A 84 -1.64 26.79 -16.83
N GLY A 85 -2.36 26.04 -16.01
CA GLY A 85 -2.05 24.65 -15.66
C GLY A 85 -0.83 24.49 -14.72
N VAL A 86 -0.06 25.55 -14.46
CA VAL A 86 1.14 25.50 -13.61
C VAL A 86 0.76 25.33 -12.14
N GLY A 87 -0.22 26.10 -11.67
CA GLY A 87 -0.72 26.00 -10.30
C GLY A 87 -1.21 24.60 -9.96
N MET A 88 -2.00 24.01 -10.87
CA MET A 88 -2.48 22.63 -10.75
C MET A 88 -1.32 21.64 -10.60
N ALA A 89 -0.30 21.71 -11.45
CA ALA A 89 0.86 20.82 -11.34
C ALA A 89 1.64 21.03 -10.02
N VAL A 90 1.85 22.28 -9.61
CA VAL A 90 2.57 22.60 -8.36
C VAL A 90 1.85 22.05 -7.13
N ALA A 91 0.53 22.23 -7.06
CA ALA A 91 -0.29 21.74 -5.96
C ALA A 91 -0.44 20.21 -5.99
N ALA A 92 -0.75 19.62 -7.15
CA ALA A 92 -0.94 18.17 -7.27
C ALA A 92 0.32 17.39 -6.85
N ASN A 93 1.52 17.86 -7.20
CA ASN A 93 2.80 17.27 -6.77
C ASN A 93 3.07 17.37 -5.24
N LYS A 94 2.21 18.02 -4.45
CA LYS A 94 2.29 17.98 -2.97
C LYS A 94 1.55 16.79 -2.37
N VAL A 95 0.72 16.11 -3.16
CA VAL A 95 0.09 14.84 -2.78
C VAL A 95 1.06 13.72 -3.09
N CYS A 96 1.41 12.91 -2.08
CA CYS A 96 2.38 11.85 -2.29
C CYS A 96 1.94 10.88 -3.41
N GLY A 97 2.90 10.37 -4.18
CA GLY A 97 2.62 9.48 -5.31
C GLY A 97 2.06 10.17 -6.55
N ILE A 98 1.92 11.50 -6.56
CA ILE A 98 1.59 12.26 -7.77
C ILE A 98 2.86 12.73 -8.47
N LEU A 99 2.92 12.44 -9.77
CA LEU A 99 3.87 12.98 -10.73
C LEU A 99 3.07 13.78 -11.75
N ALA A 100 2.97 15.09 -11.50
CA ALA A 100 2.22 16.02 -12.34
C ALA A 100 3.16 16.91 -13.17
N ALA A 101 2.81 17.15 -14.43
CA ALA A 101 3.53 18.07 -15.30
C ALA A 101 2.57 18.93 -16.13
N THR A 102 2.89 20.22 -16.27
CA THR A 102 2.21 21.12 -17.20
C THR A 102 2.78 20.94 -18.60
N ILE A 103 1.97 20.51 -19.57
CA ILE A 103 2.43 20.17 -20.91
C ILE A 103 1.43 20.66 -21.95
N HIS A 104 1.88 21.44 -22.94
CA HIS A 104 1.04 21.95 -24.03
C HIS A 104 1.45 21.43 -25.41
N ASP A 105 2.45 20.54 -25.46
CA ASP A 105 2.98 19.99 -26.70
C ASP A 105 2.83 18.44 -26.72
N PRO A 106 2.23 17.85 -27.77
CA PRO A 106 2.05 16.41 -27.87
C PRO A 106 3.36 15.61 -27.86
N SER A 107 4.47 16.17 -28.37
CA SER A 107 5.76 15.47 -28.35
C SER A 107 6.34 15.37 -26.94
N LEU A 108 6.18 16.43 -26.14
CA LEU A 108 6.52 16.45 -24.73
C LEU A 108 5.60 15.55 -23.90
N ALA A 109 4.31 15.46 -24.23
CA ALA A 109 3.38 14.53 -23.57
C ALA A 109 3.83 13.07 -23.74
N ARG A 110 4.25 12.69 -24.95
CA ARG A 110 4.84 11.36 -25.21
C ARG A 110 6.13 11.17 -24.40
N ALA A 111 7.02 12.17 -24.38
CA ALA A 111 8.28 12.06 -23.65
C ALA A 111 8.05 11.91 -22.15
N ALA A 112 7.17 12.73 -21.55
CA ALA A 112 6.85 12.67 -20.13
C ALA A 112 6.22 11.32 -19.74
N GLN A 113 5.32 10.76 -20.56
CA GLN A 113 4.78 9.44 -20.28
C GLN A 113 5.80 8.33 -20.45
N ARG A 114 6.58 8.37 -21.54
CA ARG A 114 7.58 7.35 -21.88
C ARG A 114 8.72 7.31 -20.88
N ASP A 115 9.20 8.47 -20.44
CA ASP A 115 10.46 8.62 -19.70
C ASP A 115 10.23 8.84 -18.20
N ASP A 116 9.15 9.51 -17.81
CA ASP A 116 8.87 9.89 -16.42
C ASP A 116 7.61 9.24 -15.83
N ASN A 117 6.78 8.59 -16.65
CA ASN A 117 5.55 7.91 -16.24
C ASN A 117 4.64 8.80 -15.38
N ILE A 118 4.45 10.06 -15.79
CA ILE A 118 3.57 10.99 -15.09
C ILE A 118 2.15 10.40 -14.99
N ASN A 119 1.50 10.55 -13.85
CA ASN A 119 0.12 10.09 -13.66
C ASN A 119 -0.90 11.24 -13.69
N VAL A 120 -0.42 12.49 -13.75
CA VAL A 120 -1.26 13.68 -13.89
C VAL A 120 -0.73 14.60 -14.99
N LEU A 121 -1.59 14.91 -15.95
CA LEU A 121 -1.35 15.91 -16.98
C LEU A 121 -2.05 17.21 -16.59
N ALA A 122 -1.31 18.32 -16.46
CA ALA A 122 -1.89 19.63 -16.22
C ALA A 122 -1.89 20.47 -17.50
N LEU A 123 -3.03 21.09 -17.82
CA LEU A 123 -3.25 21.88 -19.03
C LEU A 123 -3.67 23.30 -18.69
N GLY A 124 -3.18 24.26 -19.48
CA GLY A 124 -3.46 25.69 -19.30
C GLY A 124 -4.57 26.13 -20.23
N ALA A 125 -5.78 26.26 -19.71
CA ALA A 125 -6.97 26.57 -20.50
C ALA A 125 -6.88 27.92 -21.23
N ASP A 126 -6.07 28.87 -20.74
CA ASP A 126 -5.87 30.18 -21.38
C ASP A 126 -4.83 30.16 -22.50
N TYR A 127 -4.03 29.09 -22.60
CA TYR A 127 -2.85 29.01 -23.46
C TYR A 127 -3.01 28.07 -24.65
N ILE A 128 -3.99 27.16 -24.61
CA ILE A 128 -4.23 26.20 -25.67
C ILE A 128 -5.72 26.12 -26.01
N ASP A 129 -6.01 25.84 -27.27
CA ASP A 129 -7.37 25.50 -27.70
C ASP A 129 -7.72 24.05 -27.39
N LEU A 130 -9.00 23.71 -27.57
CA LEU A 130 -9.52 22.38 -27.28
C LEU A 130 -8.88 21.29 -28.15
N ASP A 131 -8.54 21.58 -29.40
CA ASP A 131 -7.97 20.57 -30.31
C ASP A 131 -6.50 20.28 -29.97
N THR A 132 -5.77 21.30 -29.54
CA THR A 132 -4.44 21.13 -28.94
C THR A 132 -4.54 20.32 -27.65
N ALA A 133 -5.47 20.65 -26.75
CA ALA A 133 -5.69 19.90 -25.51
C ALA A 133 -5.97 18.41 -25.78
N LYS A 134 -6.89 18.09 -26.70
CA LYS A 134 -7.17 16.72 -27.13
C LYS A 134 -5.92 16.02 -27.68
N SER A 135 -5.15 16.70 -28.52
CA SER A 135 -3.94 16.14 -29.13
C SER A 135 -2.86 15.83 -28.10
N VAL A 136 -2.71 16.66 -27.08
CA VAL A 136 -1.78 16.43 -25.96
C VAL A 136 -2.26 15.26 -25.09
N ILE A 137 -3.56 15.24 -24.75
CA ILE A 137 -4.16 14.18 -23.93
C ILE A 137 -4.07 12.83 -24.63
N ASP A 138 -4.43 12.75 -25.91
CA ASP A 138 -4.35 11.51 -26.69
C ASP A 138 -2.89 11.02 -26.78
N ALA A 139 -1.96 11.92 -27.10
CA ALA A 139 -0.54 11.58 -27.14
C ALA A 139 -0.02 11.03 -25.80
N TRP A 140 -0.49 11.59 -24.68
CA TRP A 140 -0.17 11.11 -23.34
C TRP A 140 -0.78 9.72 -23.05
N LEU A 141 -2.10 9.57 -23.23
CA LEU A 141 -2.83 8.34 -22.92
C LEU A 141 -2.40 7.15 -23.79
N GLN A 142 -2.08 7.39 -25.07
CA GLN A 142 -1.67 6.33 -26.01
C GLN A 142 -0.20 5.91 -25.86
N THR A 143 0.62 6.69 -25.13
CA THR A 143 2.03 6.37 -24.98
C THR A 143 2.26 5.41 -23.81
N PRO A 144 2.83 4.22 -24.02
CA PRO A 144 3.22 3.37 -22.90
C PRO A 144 4.47 3.92 -22.22
N PHE A 145 4.56 3.72 -20.91
CA PHE A 145 5.83 3.92 -20.20
C PHE A 145 6.89 2.96 -20.76
N SER A 146 8.07 3.48 -21.08
CA SER A 146 9.12 2.66 -21.70
C SER A 146 9.65 1.54 -20.82
N GLY A 147 9.55 1.69 -19.50
CA GLY A 147 10.16 0.75 -18.56
C GLY A 147 11.68 0.68 -18.68
N ALA A 148 12.36 1.63 -19.33
CA ALA A 148 13.82 1.56 -19.45
C ALA A 148 14.47 1.60 -18.05
N VAL A 149 15.57 0.86 -17.85
CA VAL A 149 16.26 0.76 -16.56
C VAL A 149 16.57 2.14 -15.98
N ARG A 150 17.04 3.07 -16.82
CA ARG A 150 17.34 4.45 -16.42
C ARG A 150 16.12 5.24 -15.96
N HIS A 151 14.95 5.01 -16.56
CA HIS A 151 13.70 5.70 -16.25
C HIS A 151 13.11 5.19 -14.95
N ARG A 152 13.00 3.87 -14.78
CA ARG A 152 12.61 3.25 -13.50
C ARG A 152 13.50 3.69 -12.34
N ARG A 153 14.82 3.73 -12.56
CA ARG A 153 15.78 4.18 -11.54
C ARG A 153 15.54 5.63 -11.12
N ARG A 154 15.24 6.53 -12.07
CA ARG A 154 14.99 7.96 -11.77
C ARG A 154 13.69 8.15 -11.01
N ILE A 155 12.61 7.52 -11.47
CA ILE A 155 11.31 7.54 -10.78
C ILE A 155 11.45 6.97 -9.37
N LYS A 156 12.18 5.85 -9.21
CA LYS A 156 12.47 5.29 -7.89
C LYS A 156 13.20 6.30 -7.00
N LYS A 157 14.22 7.01 -7.51
CA LYS A 157 14.91 8.04 -6.72
C LYS A 157 13.98 9.18 -6.28
N ILE A 158 13.02 9.58 -7.11
CA ILE A 158 12.02 10.59 -6.75
C ILE A 158 11.12 10.05 -5.64
N GLY A 159 10.59 8.82 -5.79
CA GLY A 159 9.78 8.18 -4.76
C GLY A 159 10.53 7.96 -3.44
N ASP A 160 11.80 7.52 -3.50
CA ASP A 160 12.67 7.36 -2.33
C ASP A 160 12.89 8.72 -1.63
N TYR A 161 13.06 9.80 -2.40
CA TYR A 161 13.20 11.15 -1.86
C TYR A 161 11.90 11.62 -1.19
N GLU A 162 10.77 11.43 -1.88
CA GLU A 162 9.42 11.75 -1.38
C GLU A 162 9.12 11.00 -0.07
N GLN A 163 9.46 9.71 0.03
CA GLN A 163 9.29 8.95 1.26
C GLN A 163 10.19 9.44 2.40
N ALA A 164 11.45 9.78 2.08
CA ALA A 164 12.42 10.21 3.08
C ALA A 164 12.22 11.67 3.56
N HIS A 165 11.52 12.52 2.79
CA HIS A 165 11.40 13.97 3.04
C HIS A 165 9.97 14.51 2.93
N GLY A 166 8.98 13.64 2.73
CA GLY A 166 7.56 13.99 2.71
C GLY A 166 7.11 14.52 4.07
N CYS A 167 6.11 15.40 4.05
CA CYS A 167 5.61 16.04 5.27
C CYS A 167 5.06 15.00 6.24
N SER A 168 5.41 15.11 7.53
CA SER A 168 4.98 14.22 8.62
C SER A 168 3.52 14.38 9.05
N CYS A 169 2.73 15.19 8.34
CA CYS A 169 1.33 15.42 8.70
C CYS A 169 0.43 14.26 8.24
N ASP A 170 -0.48 13.85 9.11
CA ASP A 170 -1.42 12.74 8.91
C ASP A 170 -2.32 12.91 7.66
N SER A 171 -2.43 14.13 7.12
CA SER A 171 -3.17 14.43 5.88
C SER A 171 -2.37 14.19 4.58
N CYS A 172 -1.04 14.13 4.66
CA CYS A 172 -0.12 13.88 3.53
C CYS A 172 0.60 12.55 3.60
N ARG A 173 0.46 11.79 4.70
CA ARG A 173 0.44 10.34 4.56
C ARG A 173 -0.68 10.08 3.56
N VAL A 174 -0.31 9.83 2.30
CA VAL A 174 -1.09 8.90 1.51
C VAL A 174 -1.32 7.77 2.48
N ILE A 175 -2.56 7.66 2.96
CA ILE A 175 -3.13 6.39 3.39
C ILE A 175 -2.54 5.44 2.39
N ASP A 176 -1.52 4.68 2.79
CA ASP A 176 -0.94 3.70 1.91
C ASP A 176 -2.18 2.96 1.41
N ALA A 177 -2.51 3.08 0.13
CA ALA A 177 -3.73 2.49 -0.39
C ALA A 177 -3.67 0.94 -0.27
N ARG A 178 -2.55 0.42 0.25
CA ARG A 178 -2.33 -0.94 0.71
C ARG A 178 -2.80 -1.21 2.15
N VAL A 179 -2.96 -0.19 3.00
CA VAL A 179 -3.40 -0.28 4.40
C VAL A 179 -4.89 -0.02 4.56
N ASP A 180 -5.57 0.59 3.58
CA ASP A 180 -7.04 0.74 3.68
C ASP A 180 -7.81 -0.55 3.34
N ARG A 181 -7.17 -1.44 2.56
CA ARG A 181 -7.68 -2.78 2.24
C ARG A 181 -7.14 -3.82 3.24
N PRO A 182 -7.94 -4.81 3.66
CA PRO A 182 -7.40 -5.92 4.43
C PRO A 182 -6.34 -6.70 3.65
N GLU A 183 -5.21 -6.95 4.32
CA GLU A 183 -4.16 -7.82 3.87
C GLU A 183 -4.30 -9.19 4.56
N VAL A 184 -4.20 -10.27 3.77
CA VAL A 184 -4.03 -11.63 4.30
C VAL A 184 -2.57 -12.02 4.16
N VAL A 185 -1.91 -12.23 5.29
CA VAL A 185 -0.48 -12.57 5.39
C VAL A 185 -0.35 -14.05 5.75
N PRO A 186 0.23 -14.90 4.90
CA PRO A 186 0.54 -16.28 5.27
C PRO A 186 1.61 -16.30 6.36
N ALA A 187 1.33 -16.95 7.48
CA ALA A 187 2.25 -17.07 8.62
C ALA A 187 2.88 -18.47 8.66
N ILE A 188 4.20 -18.53 8.47
CA ILE A 188 5.01 -19.74 8.41
C ILE A 188 5.71 -19.95 9.74
N LEU A 189 5.47 -21.10 10.37
CA LEU A 189 6.12 -21.55 11.59
C LEU A 189 6.69 -22.96 11.38
N ARG A 190 8.00 -23.07 11.15
CA ARG A 190 8.67 -24.35 10.86
C ARG A 190 10.06 -24.46 11.52
N PRO A 191 10.50 -25.66 11.91
CA PRO A 191 11.78 -25.85 12.61
C PRO A 191 13.00 -25.78 11.68
N THR A 192 12.85 -25.99 10.37
CA THR A 192 13.99 -25.98 9.43
C THR A 192 13.81 -25.00 8.28
N PHE A 193 14.93 -24.48 7.74
CA PHE A 193 14.92 -23.64 6.55
C PHE A 193 14.27 -24.34 5.34
N ALA A 194 14.48 -25.65 5.17
CA ALA A 194 13.92 -26.40 4.04
C ALA A 194 12.39 -26.44 4.07
N GLU A 195 11.79 -26.59 5.25
CA GLU A 195 10.34 -26.52 5.42
C GLU A 195 9.82 -25.10 5.23
N ILE A 196 10.52 -24.08 5.77
CA ILE A 196 10.19 -22.67 5.52
C ILE A 196 10.21 -22.38 4.01
N ALA A 197 11.26 -22.82 3.31
CA ALA A 197 11.40 -22.59 1.87
C ALA A 197 10.29 -23.28 1.07
N THR A 198 9.89 -24.48 1.48
CA THR A 198 8.74 -25.20 0.88
C THR A 198 7.46 -24.38 0.99
N ASP A 199 7.10 -23.97 2.22
CA ASP A 199 5.87 -23.21 2.47
C ASP A 199 5.92 -21.82 1.83
N TRP A 200 7.08 -21.15 1.88
CA TRP A 200 7.32 -19.86 1.24
C TRP A 200 7.05 -19.91 -0.27
N ASN A 201 7.61 -20.91 -0.95
CA ASN A 201 7.45 -21.07 -2.40
C ASN A 201 6.00 -21.32 -2.81
N ALA A 202 5.19 -21.94 -1.95
CA ALA A 202 3.77 -22.16 -2.19
C ALA A 202 2.94 -20.86 -2.15
N VAL A 203 3.38 -19.82 -1.42
CA VAL A 203 2.54 -18.65 -1.12
C VAL A 203 3.09 -17.31 -1.62
N VAL A 204 4.40 -17.15 -1.81
CA VAL A 204 5.05 -15.84 -2.07
C VAL A 204 4.55 -15.10 -3.33
N ARG A 205 4.08 -15.85 -4.33
CA ARG A 205 3.50 -15.28 -5.56
C ARG A 205 2.07 -14.78 -5.37
N HIS A 206 1.41 -15.21 -4.31
CA HIS A 206 -0.01 -14.97 -4.04
C HIS A 206 -0.25 -13.99 -2.89
N ALA A 207 0.79 -13.62 -2.15
CA ALA A 207 0.73 -12.68 -1.01
C ALA A 207 1.62 -11.45 -1.21
N GLU A 208 1.24 -10.35 -0.56
CA GLU A 208 2.03 -9.11 -0.53
C GLU A 208 3.21 -9.26 0.43
N HIS A 209 2.92 -9.62 1.68
CA HIS A 209 3.89 -10.08 2.66
C HIS A 209 3.67 -11.55 3.03
N VAL A 210 4.72 -12.17 3.57
CA VAL A 210 4.67 -13.51 4.14
C VAL A 210 5.40 -13.44 5.49
N GLN A 211 4.69 -13.79 6.55
CA GLN A 211 5.22 -13.79 7.90
C GLN A 211 6.03 -15.07 8.15
N ILE A 212 7.21 -14.92 8.72
CA ILE A 212 8.03 -16.03 9.21
C ILE A 212 8.19 -15.86 10.72
N ASP A 213 7.65 -16.83 11.46
CA ASP A 213 7.67 -16.85 12.92
C ASP A 213 8.99 -17.39 13.45
N ILE A 214 9.68 -16.54 14.21
CA ILE A 214 10.98 -16.84 14.81
C ILE A 214 10.76 -17.05 16.31
N THR A 215 10.89 -18.30 16.76
CA THR A 215 10.82 -18.67 18.17
C THR A 215 12.17 -19.22 18.62
N ASP A 216 12.55 -18.95 19.86
CA ASP A 216 13.83 -19.40 20.42
C ASP A 216 13.72 -20.54 21.43
N GLY A 217 12.49 -20.97 21.73
CA GLY A 217 12.21 -21.99 22.75
C GLY A 217 12.27 -21.49 24.18
N ILE A 218 12.47 -20.18 24.40
CA ILE A 218 12.53 -19.55 25.72
C ILE A 218 11.33 -18.62 25.90
N PHE A 219 11.11 -17.72 24.94
CA PHE A 219 9.96 -16.81 24.96
C PHE A 219 8.67 -17.53 24.56
N ALA A 220 8.74 -18.36 23.52
CA ALA A 220 7.57 -19.06 23.00
C ALA A 220 7.91 -20.44 22.40
N GLY A 221 7.08 -21.43 22.73
CA GLY A 221 6.94 -22.70 22.01
C GLY A 221 8.23 -23.54 21.90
N THR A 222 8.27 -24.44 20.93
CA THR A 222 9.51 -25.10 20.50
C THR A 222 10.22 -24.19 19.49
N GLY A 223 11.53 -24.00 19.64
CA GLY A 223 12.32 -23.11 18.79
C GLY A 223 12.20 -23.41 17.29
N THR A 224 12.22 -22.36 16.46
CA THR A 224 12.19 -22.45 14.99
C THR A 224 13.58 -22.24 14.38
N PHE A 225 13.64 -22.22 13.06
CA PHE A 225 14.87 -21.86 12.35
C PHE A 225 15.20 -20.36 12.54
N ARG A 226 16.43 -20.05 13.01
CA ARG A 226 16.80 -18.70 13.49
C ARG A 226 17.92 -17.99 12.71
N ASP A 227 18.53 -18.61 11.71
CA ASP A 227 19.53 -17.92 10.88
C ASP A 227 18.82 -17.04 9.82
N LEU A 228 18.48 -15.82 10.23
CA LEU A 228 17.73 -14.87 9.41
C LEU A 228 18.45 -14.52 8.10
N ILE A 229 19.78 -14.61 8.05
CA ILE A 229 20.54 -14.27 6.84
C ILE A 229 20.27 -15.29 5.73
N GLN A 230 20.03 -16.56 6.10
CA GLN A 230 19.74 -17.60 5.13
C GLN A 230 18.44 -17.32 4.35
N PHE A 231 17.50 -16.56 4.91
CA PHE A 231 16.28 -16.15 4.21
C PHE A 231 16.53 -15.28 2.97
N ARG A 232 17.72 -14.68 2.80
CA ARG A 232 18.10 -14.01 1.55
C ARG A 232 18.10 -14.93 0.33
N GLN A 233 18.13 -16.25 0.55
CA GLN A 233 18.06 -17.27 -0.50
C GLN A 233 16.62 -17.50 -0.99
N LEU A 234 15.61 -17.04 -0.24
CA LEU A 234 14.20 -17.17 -0.64
C LEU A 234 13.88 -16.22 -1.81
N PRO A 235 13.10 -16.66 -2.81
CA PRO A 235 12.69 -15.78 -3.89
C PRO A 235 11.81 -14.65 -3.35
N ALA A 236 12.06 -13.42 -3.80
CA ALA A 236 11.36 -12.23 -3.32
C ALA A 236 11.46 -12.02 -1.78
N ALA A 237 12.61 -12.33 -1.17
CA ALA A 237 12.88 -12.16 0.26
C ALA A 237 12.61 -10.74 0.81
N GLN A 238 12.56 -9.71 -0.05
CA GLN A 238 12.14 -8.37 0.35
C GLN A 238 10.67 -8.31 0.84
N LYS A 239 9.86 -9.36 0.63
CA LYS A 239 8.47 -9.47 1.12
C LYS A 239 8.35 -10.02 2.55
N ILE A 240 9.47 -10.40 3.17
CA ILE A 240 9.45 -11.04 4.48
C ILE A 240 8.87 -10.08 5.52
N GLU A 241 7.95 -10.59 6.32
CA GLU A 241 7.57 -10.06 7.63
C GLU A 241 8.18 -10.99 8.69
N LEU A 242 9.12 -10.51 9.49
CA LEU A 242 9.67 -11.29 10.60
C LEU A 242 8.80 -11.09 11.82
N HIS A 243 8.32 -12.16 12.44
CA HIS A 243 7.67 -12.11 13.75
C HIS A 243 8.58 -12.74 14.80
N LEU A 244 9.22 -11.91 15.62
CA LEU A 244 10.19 -12.35 16.62
C LEU A 244 9.53 -12.57 17.98
N MET A 245 9.26 -13.84 18.27
CA MET A 245 8.84 -14.36 19.57
C MET A 245 10.07 -14.91 20.30
N VAL A 246 10.98 -14.02 20.68
CA VAL A 246 12.30 -14.35 21.25
C VAL A 246 12.59 -13.56 22.53
N HIS A 247 13.37 -14.12 23.44
CA HIS A 247 13.71 -13.53 24.74
C HIS A 247 14.71 -12.38 24.65
N ASP A 248 15.61 -12.41 23.66
CA ASP A 248 16.61 -11.37 23.41
C ASP A 248 16.44 -10.82 21.98
N PRO A 249 15.49 -9.89 21.75
CA PRO A 249 15.25 -9.32 20.43
C PRO A 249 16.43 -8.49 19.90
N LEU A 250 17.24 -7.90 20.79
CA LEU A 250 18.37 -7.04 20.43
C LEU A 250 19.48 -7.84 19.73
N SER A 251 19.59 -9.14 20.02
CA SER A 251 20.57 -10.04 19.39
C SER A 251 20.40 -10.19 17.87
N TYR A 252 19.20 -9.92 17.33
CA TYR A 252 18.89 -10.08 15.90
C TYR A 252 19.13 -8.82 15.05
N ARG A 253 19.46 -7.67 15.64
CA ARG A 253 19.56 -6.37 14.94
C ARG A 253 20.45 -6.41 13.69
N ASP A 254 21.63 -7.01 13.78
CA ASP A 254 22.59 -7.08 12.67
C ASP A 254 22.08 -7.99 11.54
N ALA A 255 21.40 -9.07 11.93
CA ALA A 255 20.82 -10.01 10.98
C ALA A 255 19.64 -9.38 10.23
N ILE A 256 18.78 -8.64 10.93
CA ILE A 256 17.66 -7.89 10.34
C ILE A 256 18.18 -6.81 9.38
N ARG A 257 19.18 -6.04 9.78
CA ARG A 257 19.79 -5.01 8.90
C ARG A 257 20.37 -5.59 7.62
N LYS A 258 20.98 -6.77 7.70
CA LYS A 258 21.53 -7.48 6.54
C LYS A 258 20.46 -8.16 5.69
N LEU A 259 19.37 -8.64 6.29
CA LEU A 259 18.26 -9.24 5.56
C LEU A 259 17.44 -8.18 4.81
N ALA A 260 17.20 -7.03 5.46
CA ALA A 260 16.33 -5.96 5.00
C ALA A 260 14.90 -6.46 4.63
N PRO A 261 14.16 -7.04 5.61
CA PRO A 261 12.79 -7.48 5.39
C PRO A 261 11.85 -6.28 5.14
N ALA A 262 10.67 -6.53 4.59
CA ALA A 262 9.62 -5.51 4.47
C ALA A 262 9.10 -5.10 5.85
N ARG A 263 8.95 -6.08 6.76
CA ARG A 263 8.38 -5.86 8.08
C ARG A 263 9.12 -6.63 9.16
N CYS A 264 9.13 -6.08 10.37
CA CYS A 264 9.66 -6.75 11.55
C CYS A 264 8.77 -6.46 12.75
N VAL A 265 8.29 -7.51 13.41
CA VAL A 265 7.46 -7.46 14.61
C VAL A 265 8.23 -8.01 15.79
N PHE A 266 8.19 -7.29 16.91
CA PHE A 266 8.76 -7.74 18.19
C PHE A 266 7.70 -7.72 19.28
N HIS A 267 7.83 -8.56 20.28
CA HIS A 267 6.95 -8.54 21.45
C HIS A 267 7.35 -7.47 22.46
N VAL A 268 6.39 -6.66 22.94
CA VAL A 268 6.64 -5.70 24.03
C VAL A 268 7.14 -6.40 25.30
N GLU A 269 6.67 -7.63 25.53
CA GLU A 269 7.02 -8.45 26.70
C GLU A 269 8.47 -8.95 26.67
N ALA A 270 9.12 -8.91 25.51
CA ALA A 270 10.51 -9.31 25.36
C ALA A 270 11.51 -8.18 25.69
N PHE A 271 11.02 -6.96 25.91
CA PHE A 271 11.86 -5.82 26.27
C PHE A 271 11.83 -5.55 27.77
N PRO A 272 12.97 -5.12 28.36
CA PRO A 272 13.00 -4.74 29.77
C PRO A 272 12.21 -3.45 30.05
N ASP A 273 12.14 -2.52 29.08
CA ASP A 273 11.43 -1.26 29.19
C ASP A 273 11.18 -0.63 27.80
N ALA A 274 10.42 0.47 27.79
CA ALA A 274 10.10 1.25 26.60
C ALA A 274 11.34 1.87 25.92
N ARG A 275 12.41 2.14 26.68
CA ARG A 275 13.63 2.74 26.12
C ARG A 275 14.37 1.74 25.24
N ALA A 276 14.43 0.47 25.66
CA ALA A 276 15.00 -0.60 24.86
C ALA A 276 14.27 -0.81 23.53
N VAL A 277 12.94 -0.65 23.52
CA VAL A 277 12.14 -0.65 22.27
C VAL A 277 12.57 0.51 21.37
N GLN A 278 12.56 1.74 21.91
CA GLN A 278 12.89 2.95 21.15
C GLN A 278 14.30 2.89 20.53
N ASP A 279 15.30 2.49 21.32
CA ASP A 279 16.69 2.41 20.87
C ASP A 279 16.85 1.41 19.71
N LEU A 280 16.20 0.25 19.79
CA LEU A 280 16.20 -0.73 18.71
C LEU A 280 15.48 -0.20 17.46
N TYR A 281 14.33 0.45 17.63
CA TYR A 281 13.53 0.94 16.52
C TYR A 281 14.23 2.08 15.78
N ASP A 282 14.86 3.01 16.50
CA ASP A 282 15.66 4.08 15.90
C ASP A 282 16.87 3.55 15.13
N GLU A 283 17.42 2.40 15.55
CA GLU A 283 18.45 1.71 14.77
C GLU A 283 17.88 1.09 13.49
N LEU A 284 16.81 0.31 13.62
CA LEU A 284 16.24 -0.46 12.51
C LEU A 284 15.55 0.43 11.47
N ARG A 285 15.01 1.58 11.85
CA ARG A 285 14.44 2.59 10.93
C ARG A 285 15.41 3.07 9.85
N ARG A 286 16.72 2.88 10.05
CA ARG A 286 17.74 3.19 9.03
C ARG A 286 17.75 2.17 7.88
N VAL A 287 17.07 1.03 8.00
CA VAL A 287 16.90 0.06 6.93
C VAL A 287 15.83 0.58 5.96
N PRO A 288 16.15 0.83 4.68
CA PRO A 288 15.21 1.44 3.76
C PRO A 288 13.95 0.60 3.56
N GLY A 289 12.78 1.21 3.81
CA GLY A 289 11.48 0.60 3.55
C GLY A 289 11.04 -0.49 4.53
N ILE A 290 11.74 -0.67 5.65
CA ILE A 290 11.27 -1.53 6.73
C ILE A 290 10.10 -0.86 7.47
N ALA A 291 9.07 -1.63 7.79
CA ALA A 291 8.04 -1.23 8.74
C ALA A 291 8.18 -2.03 10.05
N LEU A 292 8.17 -1.34 11.18
CA LEU A 292 8.42 -1.88 12.50
C LEU A 292 7.11 -1.99 13.28
N GLY A 293 6.72 -3.23 13.58
CA GLY A 293 5.53 -3.53 14.38
C GLY A 293 5.90 -3.96 15.79
N LEU A 294 5.03 -3.64 16.75
CA LEU A 294 5.11 -4.20 18.09
C LEU A 294 3.95 -5.16 18.30
N ALA A 295 4.20 -6.31 18.91
CA ALA A 295 3.21 -7.31 19.28
C ALA A 295 2.89 -7.22 20.76
N ILE A 296 1.65 -7.56 21.11
CA ILE A 296 1.22 -7.78 22.50
C ILE A 296 0.54 -9.13 22.66
N ASN A 297 0.83 -9.79 23.78
CA ASN A 297 0.14 -10.98 24.23
C ASN A 297 -1.28 -10.62 24.72
N PRO A 298 -2.22 -11.58 24.70
CA PRO A 298 -3.61 -11.31 25.07
C PRO A 298 -3.80 -10.71 26.47
N THR A 299 -2.97 -11.11 27.44
CA THR A 299 -3.05 -10.64 28.83
C THR A 299 -2.31 -9.32 29.08
N THR A 300 -1.54 -8.83 28.11
CA THR A 300 -0.75 -7.61 28.27
C THR A 300 -1.66 -6.38 28.21
N PRO A 301 -1.59 -5.48 29.21
CA PRO A 301 -2.45 -4.30 29.22
C PRO A 301 -2.07 -3.33 28.09
N LEU A 302 -3.08 -2.73 27.44
CA LEU A 302 -2.86 -1.75 26.36
C LEU A 302 -1.97 -0.57 26.77
N THR A 303 -2.00 -0.19 28.05
CA THR A 303 -1.16 0.89 28.61
C THR A 303 0.34 0.61 28.52
N ALA A 304 0.75 -0.64 28.27
CA ALA A 304 2.15 -0.98 27.98
C ALA A 304 2.65 -0.34 26.66
N LEU A 305 1.73 0.07 25.78
CA LEU A 305 2.03 0.67 24.49
C LEU A 305 2.17 2.20 24.55
N ASP A 306 1.53 2.86 25.52
CA ASP A 306 1.51 4.33 25.64
C ASP A 306 2.91 4.98 25.49
N PRO A 307 3.99 4.44 26.09
CA PRO A 307 5.31 5.06 26.00
C PRO A 307 6.00 4.90 24.64
N VAL A 308 5.52 4.00 23.79
CA VAL A 308 6.17 3.60 22.53
C VAL A 308 5.25 3.70 21.31
N ILE A 309 4.02 4.19 21.49
CA ILE A 309 3.00 4.21 20.45
C ILE A 309 3.43 5.02 19.21
N ASP A 310 4.16 6.13 19.41
CA ASP A 310 4.69 6.96 18.32
C ASP A 310 5.93 6.34 17.65
N ALA A 311 6.48 5.27 18.23
CA ALA A 311 7.63 4.55 17.70
C ALA A 311 7.25 3.49 16.66
N ILE A 312 6.02 2.99 16.68
CA ILE A 312 5.60 1.82 15.90
C ILE A 312 4.88 2.23 14.62
N ASP A 313 5.07 1.45 13.55
CA ASP A 313 4.36 1.64 12.28
C ASP A 313 3.02 0.89 12.29
N TYR A 314 2.87 -0.14 13.12
CA TYR A 314 1.63 -0.90 13.35
C TYR A 314 1.74 -1.72 14.65
N ILE A 315 0.59 -2.18 15.16
CA ILE A 315 0.49 -3.07 16.32
C ILE A 315 0.02 -4.46 15.88
N LEU A 316 0.54 -5.52 16.48
CA LEU A 316 0.09 -6.89 16.27
C LEU A 316 -0.54 -7.44 17.56
N PHE A 317 -1.82 -7.80 17.48
CA PHE A 317 -2.51 -8.47 18.59
C PHE A 317 -2.41 -9.98 18.43
N MET A 318 -1.84 -10.64 19.44
CA MET A 318 -1.91 -12.08 19.51
C MET A 318 -3.34 -12.54 19.85
N GLY A 319 -3.84 -13.54 19.12
CA GLY A 319 -5.14 -14.18 19.35
C GLY A 319 -5.12 -15.16 20.53
N TYR A 320 -3.94 -15.63 20.92
CA TYR A 320 -3.69 -16.54 22.04
C TYR A 320 -2.22 -16.41 22.49
N GLU A 321 -1.85 -17.01 23.63
CA GLU A 321 -0.48 -16.95 24.11
C GLU A 321 0.51 -17.56 23.11
N PRO A 322 1.64 -16.89 22.82
CA PRO A 322 2.60 -17.36 21.84
C PRO A 322 3.18 -18.72 22.22
N GLY A 323 3.52 -19.52 21.20
CA GLY A 323 4.16 -20.82 21.39
C GLY A 323 3.22 -22.04 21.44
N GLN A 324 1.91 -21.84 21.37
CA GLN A 324 0.94 -22.92 21.23
C GLN A 324 0.04 -22.71 20.00
N ALA A 325 0.21 -23.51 18.95
CA ALA A 325 -0.64 -23.41 17.76
C ALA A 325 -2.05 -23.99 18.00
N ASN A 326 -3.02 -23.55 17.20
CA ASN A 326 -4.40 -24.07 17.16
C ASN A 326 -5.22 -23.87 18.45
N GLN A 327 -4.91 -22.85 19.24
CA GLN A 327 -5.73 -22.47 20.38
C GLN A 327 -6.98 -21.68 19.93
N PRO A 328 -8.07 -21.71 20.70
CA PRO A 328 -9.19 -20.81 20.48
C PRO A 328 -8.77 -19.35 20.68
N LEU A 329 -9.44 -18.43 19.99
CA LEU A 329 -9.28 -16.99 20.22
C LEU A 329 -9.61 -16.66 21.68
N GLN A 330 -8.70 -15.96 22.37
CA GLN A 330 -8.95 -15.50 23.72
C GLN A 330 -10.05 -14.42 23.75
N PRO A 331 -10.98 -14.45 24.73
CA PRO A 331 -12.21 -13.66 24.70
C PRO A 331 -12.00 -12.15 24.60
N ASP A 332 -10.98 -11.62 25.29
CA ASP A 332 -10.77 -10.17 25.40
C ASP A 332 -10.03 -9.56 24.20
N VAL A 333 -9.45 -10.38 23.30
CA VAL A 333 -8.64 -9.87 22.18
C VAL A 333 -9.42 -8.93 21.28
N LEU A 334 -10.65 -9.30 20.89
CA LEU A 334 -11.49 -8.45 20.02
C LEU A 334 -11.87 -7.13 20.71
N LYS A 335 -12.10 -7.17 22.02
CA LYS A 335 -12.40 -5.99 22.83
C LYS A 335 -11.16 -5.09 22.95
N ASN A 336 -9.98 -5.67 23.15
CA ASN A 336 -8.72 -4.94 23.21
C ASN A 336 -8.42 -4.26 21.87
N ILE A 337 -8.61 -4.97 20.75
CA ILE A 337 -8.47 -4.39 19.40
C ILE A 337 -9.44 -3.21 19.22
N SER A 338 -10.71 -3.38 19.56
CA SER A 338 -11.71 -2.30 19.43
C SER A 338 -11.39 -1.09 20.30
N THR A 339 -10.89 -1.32 21.52
CA THR A 339 -10.48 -0.26 22.45
C THR A 339 -9.25 0.48 21.91
N PHE A 340 -8.25 -0.26 21.43
CA PHE A 340 -7.07 0.31 20.82
C PHE A 340 -7.41 1.12 19.56
N GLN A 341 -8.30 0.62 18.70
CA GLN A 341 -8.76 1.34 17.50
C GLN A 341 -9.43 2.68 17.88
N GLN A 342 -10.15 2.74 19.00
CA GLN A 342 -10.77 3.99 19.48
C GLN A 342 -9.73 4.98 20.03
N GLN A 343 -8.69 4.49 20.70
CA GLN A 343 -7.66 5.32 21.35
C GLN A 343 -6.55 5.75 20.37
N HIS A 344 -6.18 4.88 19.44
CA HIS A 344 -5.01 4.98 18.56
C HIS A 344 -5.37 4.61 17.12
N GLY A 345 -6.54 5.02 16.63
CA GLY A 345 -7.05 4.62 15.30
C GLY A 345 -6.21 5.04 14.09
N HIS A 346 -5.14 5.82 14.30
CA HIS A 346 -4.13 6.15 13.29
C HIS A 346 -3.04 5.07 13.14
N VAL A 347 -2.91 4.17 14.11
CA VAL A 347 -1.96 3.05 14.08
C VAL A 347 -2.63 1.83 13.47
N PRO A 348 -2.13 1.29 12.34
CA PRO A 348 -2.66 0.08 11.73
C PRO A 348 -2.61 -1.12 12.68
N ILE A 349 -3.63 -1.98 12.59
CA ILE A 349 -3.78 -3.15 13.45
C ILE A 349 -3.59 -4.43 12.65
N ALA A 350 -2.65 -5.25 13.10
CA ALA A 350 -2.42 -6.63 12.69
C ALA A 350 -2.93 -7.61 13.76
N VAL A 351 -3.25 -8.82 13.33
CA VAL A 351 -3.64 -9.93 14.21
C VAL A 351 -2.92 -11.20 13.80
N ASP A 352 -2.41 -11.94 14.78
CA ASP A 352 -1.82 -13.26 14.60
C ASP A 352 -2.41 -14.23 15.62
N GLY A 353 -2.86 -15.39 15.16
CA GLY A 353 -3.53 -16.39 15.99
C GLY A 353 -5.03 -16.46 15.70
N HIS A 354 -5.50 -17.67 15.41
CA HIS A 354 -6.91 -17.98 15.13
C HIS A 354 -7.54 -17.17 13.98
N VAL A 355 -6.76 -16.74 12.99
CA VAL A 355 -7.28 -16.13 11.74
C VAL A 355 -7.85 -17.21 10.83
N THR A 356 -9.18 -17.25 10.70
CA THR A 356 -9.92 -18.25 9.92
C THR A 356 -11.06 -17.60 9.13
N ARG A 357 -11.70 -18.37 8.24
CA ARG A 357 -12.92 -17.93 7.54
C ARG A 357 -14.01 -17.42 8.49
N LYS A 358 -14.08 -17.95 9.72
CA LYS A 358 -15.09 -17.61 10.72
C LYS A 358 -14.76 -16.34 11.52
N THR A 359 -13.48 -16.08 11.76
CA THR A 359 -13.02 -15.01 12.66
C THR A 359 -12.55 -13.75 11.96
N ILE A 360 -12.17 -13.83 10.68
CA ILE A 360 -11.87 -12.65 9.84
C ILE A 360 -12.97 -11.57 9.97
N PRO A 361 -14.27 -11.88 9.87
CA PRO A 361 -15.32 -10.87 10.05
C PRO A 361 -15.26 -10.11 11.37
N ASP A 362 -14.93 -10.80 12.47
CA ASP A 362 -14.88 -10.21 13.79
C ASP A 362 -13.63 -9.33 13.96
N TYR A 363 -12.47 -9.79 13.45
CA TYR A 363 -11.25 -9.00 13.44
C TYR A 363 -11.38 -7.70 12.64
N LEU A 364 -11.97 -7.79 11.44
CA LEU A 364 -12.20 -6.60 10.61
C LEU A 364 -13.15 -5.60 11.28
N ARG A 365 -14.24 -6.10 11.89
CA ARG A 365 -15.17 -5.26 12.65
C ARG A 365 -14.54 -4.60 13.87
N ALA A 366 -13.57 -5.25 14.50
CA ALA A 366 -12.83 -4.68 15.62
C ALA A 366 -11.81 -3.61 15.18
N GLY A 367 -11.38 -3.60 13.92
CA GLY A 367 -10.46 -2.61 13.35
C GLY A 367 -9.17 -3.19 12.75
N ALA A 368 -8.96 -4.51 12.83
CA ALA A 368 -7.79 -5.13 12.22
C ALA A 368 -7.82 -5.03 10.69
N LYS A 369 -6.65 -4.83 10.08
CA LYS A 369 -6.48 -4.81 8.62
C LYS A 369 -5.38 -5.75 8.12
N ILE A 370 -4.45 -6.17 8.97
CA ILE A 370 -3.43 -7.17 8.61
C ILE A 370 -3.80 -8.49 9.31
N LEU A 371 -4.02 -9.55 8.53
CA LEU A 371 -4.58 -10.82 9.00
C LEU A 371 -3.56 -11.95 8.80
N CYS A 372 -2.77 -12.25 9.84
CA CYS A 372 -1.73 -13.27 9.80
C CYS A 372 -2.33 -14.66 10.03
N ALA A 373 -2.34 -15.49 8.98
CA ALA A 373 -3.02 -16.78 8.97
C ALA A 373 -2.04 -17.94 8.73
N ASN A 374 -2.01 -18.88 9.68
CA ASN A 374 -1.21 -20.10 9.59
C ASN A 374 -2.06 -21.30 9.12
N THR A 375 -2.72 -22.00 10.05
CA THR A 375 -3.46 -23.25 9.78
C THR A 375 -4.54 -23.11 8.72
N ALA A 376 -5.17 -21.94 8.61
CA ALA A 376 -6.18 -21.68 7.58
C ALA A 376 -5.61 -21.64 6.15
N ILE A 377 -4.29 -21.43 5.99
CA ILE A 377 -3.58 -21.43 4.72
C ILE A 377 -2.85 -22.77 4.50
N PHE A 378 -2.05 -23.20 5.49
CA PHE A 378 -1.16 -24.37 5.36
C PHE A 378 -1.78 -25.69 5.84
N GLY A 379 -3.02 -25.68 6.34
CA GLY A 379 -3.70 -26.87 6.85
C GLY A 379 -4.15 -27.82 5.74
N ILE A 380 -5.43 -27.76 5.37
CA ILE A 380 -6.02 -28.64 4.36
C ILE A 380 -6.15 -27.90 3.03
N GLY A 381 -5.74 -28.55 1.93
CA GLY A 381 -5.90 -28.06 0.57
C GLY A 381 -4.69 -27.29 0.03
N ASP A 382 -4.90 -26.58 -1.07
CA ASP A 382 -3.87 -25.78 -1.72
C ASP A 382 -3.69 -24.41 -1.02
N PRO A 383 -2.48 -24.05 -0.55
CA PRO A 383 -2.23 -22.78 0.13
C PRO A 383 -2.59 -21.54 -0.69
N ALA A 384 -2.34 -21.55 -2.01
CA ALA A 384 -2.64 -20.42 -2.88
C ALA A 384 -4.17 -20.18 -2.98
N GLU A 385 -4.94 -21.26 -3.16
CA GLU A 385 -6.40 -21.20 -3.13
C GLU A 385 -6.95 -20.76 -1.76
N ASN A 386 -6.36 -21.23 -0.66
CA ASN A 386 -6.74 -20.82 0.68
C ASN A 386 -6.54 -19.30 0.88
N ILE A 387 -5.41 -18.74 0.45
CA ILE A 387 -5.15 -17.29 0.46
C ILE A 387 -6.23 -16.55 -0.34
N ARG A 388 -6.56 -17.04 -1.54
CA ARG A 388 -7.59 -16.42 -2.39
C ARG A 388 -8.95 -16.38 -1.70
N ILE A 389 -9.34 -17.47 -1.04
CA ILE A 389 -10.60 -17.56 -0.30
C ILE A 389 -10.62 -16.58 0.88
N LEU A 390 -9.59 -16.57 1.72
CA LEU A 390 -9.53 -15.66 2.88
C LEU A 390 -9.53 -14.19 2.43
N ARG A 391 -8.79 -13.85 1.37
CA ARG A 391 -8.78 -12.50 0.79
C ARG A 391 -10.15 -12.10 0.26
N THR A 392 -10.85 -13.01 -0.42
CA THR A 392 -12.21 -12.74 -0.93
C THR A 392 -13.17 -12.43 0.22
N ILE A 393 -13.11 -13.19 1.33
CA ILE A 393 -13.92 -12.94 2.52
C ILE A 393 -13.60 -11.55 3.09
N ALA A 394 -12.32 -11.24 3.27
CA ALA A 394 -11.89 -9.99 3.89
C ALA A 394 -12.31 -8.74 3.07
N LEU A 395 -12.16 -8.80 1.75
CA LEU A 395 -12.57 -7.73 0.83
C LEU A 395 -14.09 -7.56 0.78
N THR A 396 -14.84 -8.65 0.80
CA THR A 396 -16.32 -8.61 0.75
C THR A 396 -16.91 -7.89 1.96
N ILE A 397 -16.28 -8.04 3.12
CA ILE A 397 -16.73 -7.42 4.38
C ILE A 397 -16.37 -5.94 4.40
N SER A 398 -15.17 -5.60 3.94
CA SER A 398 -14.69 -4.20 3.91
C SER A 398 -15.41 -3.34 2.87
N ALA A 399 -16.04 -3.95 1.86
CA ALA A 399 -16.87 -3.22 0.89
C ALA A 399 -18.29 -2.89 1.42
N LYS A 400 -18.68 -3.42 2.59
CA LYS A 400 -20.04 -3.26 3.16
C LYS A 400 -20.09 -2.36 4.40
N GLY A 401 -18.95 -2.07 5.02
CA GLY A 401 -18.80 -1.11 6.12
C GLY A 401 -18.16 0.16 5.59
#